data_AF-A0A558AE80-F1
#
_entry.id   AF-A0A558AE80-F1
#
_cell.length_a   1.000
_cell.length_b   1.000
_cell.length_c   1.000
_cell.angle_alpha   90.00
_cell.angle_beta   90.00
_cell.angle_gamma   90.00
#
_symmetry.space_group_name_H-M   'P 1'
#
loop_
_entity.id
_entity.type
_entity.pdbx_description
1 polymer ?
#
loop_
_entity_poly.entity_id
_entity_poly.type
_entity_poly.pdbx_seq_one_letter_code
_entity_poly.pdbx_strand_id
1 'polypeptide(L)' 'MIDQNGLAAMRTTLAADGYALDVTEDGGRVDVRITVADPDACEDCLAPEPIMRGILHKSLGVPEQAIDLTYPSGSVHE' A
#
# COMPACT_ATOMS: atom_id res chain seq x y z
N MET A 1 0.59 4.48 15.81
CA MET A 1 1.64 5.42 15.39
C MET A 1 2.48 4.72 14.35
N ILE A 2 2.12 4.93 13.09
CA ILE A 2 2.82 4.43 11.92
C ILE A 2 4.17 5.12 11.72
N ASP A 3 5.14 4.34 11.25
CA ASP A 3 6.43 4.86 10.85
C ASP A 3 6.30 5.67 9.53
N GLN A 4 6.49 6.98 9.65
CA GLN A 4 6.35 7.90 8.52
C GLN A 4 7.51 7.79 7.52
N ASN A 5 8.67 7.26 7.94
CA ASN A 5 9.84 7.13 7.07
C ASN A 5 9.66 5.97 6.09
N GLY A 6 9.26 4.80 6.59
CA GLY A 6 8.90 3.64 5.80
C GLY A 6 7.71 3.92 4.88
N LEU A 7 6.71 4.67 5.36
CA LEU A 7 5.60 5.14 4.54
C LEU A 7 6.09 6.02 3.37
N ALA A 8 6.95 7.00 3.63
CA ALA A 8 7.48 7.88 2.59
C ALA A 8 8.31 7.12 1.54
N ALA A 9 9.10 6.13 1.98
CA ALA A 9 9.84 5.25 1.09
C ALA A 9 8.89 4.43 0.20
N MET A 10 7.87 3.79 0.79
CA MET A 10 6.85 3.03 0.05
C MET A 10 6.11 3.90 -0.97
N ARG A 11 5.68 5.09 -0.57
CA ARG A 11 5.06 6.09 -1.47
C ARG A 11 5.97 6.44 -2.63
N THR A 12 7.27 6.62 -2.38
CA THR A 12 8.24 6.97 -3.42
C THR A 12 8.42 5.84 -4.42
N THR A 13 8.55 4.60 -3.94
CA THR A 13 8.65 3.41 -4.81
C THR A 13 7.39 3.27 -5.65
N LEU A 14 6.21 3.26 -5.02
CA LEU A 14 4.94 3.13 -5.72
C LEU A 14 4.71 4.26 -6.72
N ALA A 15 5.04 5.51 -6.36
CA ALA A 15 4.93 6.65 -7.26
C ALA A 15 5.87 6.51 -8.48
N ALA A 16 7.04 5.89 -8.31
CA ALA A 16 7.94 5.58 -9.42
C ALA A 16 7.32 4.57 -10.40
N ASP A 17 6.51 3.64 -9.89
CA ASP A 17 5.73 2.67 -10.67
C ASP A 17 4.38 3.23 -11.16
N GLY A 18 4.07 4.51 -10.88
CA GLY A 18 2.83 5.17 -11.30
C GLY A 18 1.64 4.99 -10.35
N TYR A 19 1.89 4.57 -9.11
CA TYR A 19 0.88 4.35 -8.08
C TYR A 19 0.92 5.41 -6.97
N ALA A 20 -0.25 5.85 -6.54
CA ALA A 20 -0.42 6.64 -5.34
C ALA A 20 -0.84 5.72 -4.18
N LEU A 21 -0.05 5.75 -3.11
CA LEU A 21 -0.37 5.10 -1.85
C LEU A 21 -0.87 6.15 -0.86
N ASP A 22 -2.03 5.91 -0.28
CA ASP A 22 -2.62 6.71 0.79
C ASP A 22 -2.74 5.86 2.05
N VAL A 23 -2.38 6.45 3.20
CA VAL A 23 -2.38 5.73 4.47
C VAL A 23 -3.04 6.59 5.53
N THR A 24 -4.09 6.05 6.13
CA THR A 24 -4.87 6.70 7.17
C THR A 24 -4.87 5.81 8.42
N GLU A 25 -4.49 6.37 9.56
CA GLU A 25 -4.55 5.66 10.85
C GLU A 25 -5.86 6.04 11.57
N ASP A 26 -6.73 5.06 11.85
CA ASP A 26 -8.01 5.26 12.54
C ASP A 26 -8.14 4.31 13.72
N GLY A 27 -8.19 4.85 14.94
CA GLY A 27 -8.56 4.11 16.16
C GLY A 27 -7.74 2.84 16.47
N GLY A 28 -6.53 2.70 15.91
CA GLY A 28 -5.70 1.50 16.05
C GLY A 28 -5.68 0.57 14.83
N ARG A 29 -6.34 0.95 13.73
CA ARG A 29 -6.22 0.35 12.39
C ARG A 29 -5.50 1.30 11.45
N VAL A 30 -4.94 0.72 10.40
CA VAL A 30 -4.21 1.44 9.35
C VAL A 30 -4.88 1.08 8.03
N ASP A 31 -5.64 2.02 7.48
CA ASP A 31 -6.20 1.93 6.14
C ASP A 31 -5.11 2.31 5.13
N VAL A 32 -4.77 1.39 4.24
CA VAL A 32 -3.79 1.59 3.17
C VAL A 32 -4.52 1.45 1.86
N ARG A 33 -4.68 2.55 1.14
CA ARG A 33 -5.33 2.57 -0.17
C ARG A 33 -4.30 2.81 -1.26
N ILE A 34 -4.25 1.90 -2.22
CA ILE A 34 -3.45 2.09 -3.42
C ILE A 34 -4.37 2.51 -4.56
N THR A 35 -3.93 3.50 -5.31
CA THR A 35 -4.64 4.04 -6.47
C THR A 35 -3.67 4.18 -7.63
N VAL A 36 -4.18 4.03 -8.84
CA VAL A 36 -3.43 4.30 -10.06
C VAL A 36 -3.31 5.82 -10.21
N ALA A 37 -2.09 6.35 -10.11
CA ALA A 37 -1.81 7.77 -10.29
C ALA A 37 -1.46 8.09 -11.74
N ASP A 38 -0.86 7.13 -12.44
CA ASP A 38 -0.42 7.24 -13.82
C ASP A 38 -1.19 6.24 -14.70
N PRO A 39 -1.78 6.65 -15.84
CA PRO A 39 -2.54 5.75 -16.70
C PRO A 39 -1.70 4.65 -17.37
N ASP A 40 -0.36 4.77 -17.32
CA ASP A 40 0.58 3.74 -17.79
C ASP A 40 0.94 2.74 -16.68
N ALA A 41 0.49 2.96 -15.43
CA ALA A 41 0.79 2.09 -14.31
C ALA A 41 0.13 0.71 -14.52
N CYS A 42 0.97 -0.29 -14.73
CA CYS A 42 0.53 -1.64 -15.07
C CYS A 42 -0.01 -2.36 -13.84
N GLU A 43 -1.34 -2.48 -13.71
CA GLU A 43 -2.04 -3.03 -12.54
C GLU A 43 -1.57 -4.45 -12.13
N ASP A 44 -0.94 -5.16 -13.05
CA ASP A 44 -0.37 -6.51 -12.88
C ASP A 44 1.07 -6.50 -12.33
N CYS A 45 1.78 -5.37 -12.41
CA CYS A 45 3.12 -5.20 -11.82
C CYS A 45 3.08 -5.02 -10.30
N LEU A 46 1.90 -4.87 -9.70
CA LEU A 46 1.80 -4.74 -8.26
C LEU A 46 2.16 -6.05 -7.58
N ALA A 47 2.94 -5.94 -6.50
CA ALA A 47 3.23 -7.09 -5.66
C ALA A 47 1.91 -7.69 -5.12
N PRO A 48 1.85 -9.03 -4.96
CA PRO A 48 0.69 -9.69 -4.37
C PRO A 48 0.37 -9.13 -2.99
N GLU A 49 -0.93 -9.02 -2.67
CA GLU A 49 -1.42 -8.55 -1.37
C GLU A 49 -0.65 -9.10 -0.16
N PRO A 50 -0.40 -10.43 -0.01
CA PRO A 50 0.32 -10.96 1.14
C PRO A 50 1.78 -10.48 1.23
N ILE A 51 2.45 -10.26 0.10
CA ILE A 51 3.82 -9.73 0.06
C ILE A 51 3.80 -8.26 0.49
N MET A 52 2.91 -7.48 -0.11
CA MET A 52 2.81 -6.05 0.13
C MET A 52 2.43 -5.76 1.59
N ARG A 53 1.48 -6.52 2.14
CA ARG A 53 1.06 -6.42 3.54
C ARG A 53 2.19 -6.77 4.52
N GLY A 54 3.03 -7.76 4.19
CA GLY A 54 4.22 -8.09 4.98
C GLY A 54 5.27 -6.97 4.98
N ILE A 55 5.50 -6.34 3.83
CA ILE A 55 6.40 -5.18 3.72
C ILE A 55 5.83 -3.98 4.49
N LEU A 56 4.53 -3.70 4.33
CA LEU A 56 3.84 -2.63 5.05
C LEU A 56 3.93 -2.82 6.56
N HIS A 57 3.68 -4.03 7.08
CA HIS A 57 3.88 -4.32 8.50
C HIS A 57 5.29 -3.98 8.99
N LYS A 58 6.31 -4.33 8.21
CA LYS A 58 7.70 -4.09 8.58
C LYS A 58 8.12 -2.63 8.42
N SER A 59 7.61 -1.95 7.39
CA SER A 59 7.92 -0.55 7.08
C SER A 59 7.16 0.44 7.95
N LEU A 60 5.88 0.18 8.23
CA LEU A 60 5.01 1.04 9.05
C LEU A 60 5.09 0.68 10.54
N GLY A 61 5.60 -0.50 10.89
CA GLY A 61 5.72 -0.96 12.28
C GLY A 61 4.40 -1.34 12.93
N VAL A 62 3.40 -1.73 12.14
CA VAL A 62 2.02 -2.03 12.59
C VAL A 62 1.62 -3.44 12.21
N PRO A 63 0.88 -4.16 13.08
CA PRO A 63 0.56 -5.57 12.85
C PRO A 63 -0.27 -5.76 11.57
N GLU A 64 0.03 -6.80 10.79
CA GLU A 64 -0.64 -7.07 9.51
C GLU A 64 -2.17 -7.15 9.62
N GLN A 65 -2.66 -7.70 10.72
CA GLN A 65 -4.09 -7.80 11.06
C GLN A 65 -4.78 -6.46 11.35
N ALA A 66 -4.02 -5.39 11.52
CA ALA A 66 -4.51 -4.02 11.64
C ALA A 66 -4.39 -3.22 10.33
N ILE A 67 -3.76 -3.78 9.30
CA ILE A 67 -3.59 -3.16 7.98
C ILE A 67 -4.77 -3.57 7.10
N ASP A 68 -5.60 -2.60 6.73
CA ASP A 68 -6.65 -2.77 5.75
C ASP A 68 -6.12 -2.29 4.39
N LEU A 69 -5.72 -3.23 3.54
CA LEU A 69 -5.08 -2.93 2.26
C LEU A 69 -6.12 -2.99 1.14
N THR A 70 -6.38 -1.86 0.49
CA THR A 70 -7.28 -1.74 -0.66
C THR A 70 -6.47 -1.50 -1.93
N TYR A 71 -6.62 -2.39 -2.92
CA TYR A 71 -6.04 -2.26 -4.26
C TYR A 71 -6.97 -1.47 -5.21
N PRO A 72 -6.45 -0.87 -6.28
CA PRO A 72 -7.29 -0.30 -7.33
C PRO A 72 -8.14 -1.40 -7.98
N SER A 73 -9.37 -1.03 -8.37
CA SER A 73 -10.36 -1.92 -8.97
C SER A 73 -9.92 -2.38 -10.37
N GLY A 74 -9.07 -3.42 -10.39
CA GLY A 74 -8.51 -4.08 -11.56
C GLY A 74 -7.51 -5.19 -11.19
N SER A 75 -6.99 -5.19 -9.96
CA SER A 75 -6.06 -6.19 -9.43
C SER A 75 -6.72 -7.45 -8.82
N VAL A 76 -8.06 -7.54 -8.80
CA VAL A 76 -8.77 -8.73 -8.31
C VAL A 76 -8.78 -9.81 -9.39
N HIS A 77 -7.76 -10.66 -9.39
CA HIS A 77 -7.82 -11.92 -10.13
C HIS A 77 -8.80 -12.86 -9.43
N GLU A 78 -9.97 -13.07 -10.04
CA GLU A 78 -10.91 -14.14 -9.69
C GLU A 78 -10.42 -15.52 -10.14
#